data_AF-A0A2V2U939-F1
#
_entry.id   AF-A0A2V2U939-F1
#
_cell.length_a   1.000
_cell.length_b   1.000
_cell.length_c   1.000
_cell.angle_alpha   90.00
_cell.angle_beta   90.00
_cell.angle_gamma   90.00
#
_symmetry.space_group_name_H-M   'P 1'
#
loop_
_entity.id
_entity.type
_entity.pdbx_description
1 polymer ?
#
loop_
_entity_poly.entity_id
_entity_poly.type
_entity_poly.pdbx_seq_one_letter_code
_entity_poly.pdbx_strand_id
1 'polypeptide(L)'
;MQTELYQQIKESSTRLDLANEQLKVHDKMQQEFINVAAHELRTPIQPILSLSELLRSKIKDTSQRELLDVTIRNAKRLQRLSDNILDITKFESGKLNLSKERFNLIEEIQNVNSDIRTETPEAAAKGSSDSRILFRF
;
A
#
# COMPACT_ATOMS: atom_id res chain seq x y z
N MET A 1 -46.30 8.07 -33.38
CA MET A 1 -45.06 7.41 -33.83
C MET A 1 -43.78 8.21 -33.55
N GLN A 2 -43.47 9.34 -34.22
CA GLN A 2 -42.21 10.10 -33.94
C GLN A 2 -42.15 10.68 -32.52
N THR A 3 -43.25 11.23 -32.01
CA THR A 3 -43.33 11.80 -30.65
C THR A 3 -43.18 10.73 -29.56
N GLU A 4 -43.75 9.54 -29.76
CA GLU A 4 -43.62 8.41 -28.83
C GLU A 4 -42.19 7.88 -28.79
N LEU A 5 -41.52 7.78 -29.93
CA LEU A 5 -40.11 7.39 -30.00
C LEU A 5 -39.22 8.41 -29.29
N TYR A 6 -39.45 9.71 -29.52
CA TYR A 6 -38.72 10.78 -28.83
C TYR A 6 -38.92 10.73 -27.31
N GLN A 7 -40.16 10.47 -26.87
CA GLN A 7 -40.50 10.34 -25.46
C GLN A 7 -39.82 9.11 -24.82
N GLN A 8 -39.81 7.96 -25.50
CA GLN A 8 -39.10 6.76 -25.04
C GLN A 8 -37.59 6.96 -24.91
N ILE A 9 -36.96 7.63 -25.88
CA ILE A 9 -35.52 7.95 -25.81
C ILE A 9 -35.23 8.86 -24.62
N LYS A 10 -36.05 9.89 -24.41
CA LYS A 10 -35.90 10.81 -23.28
C LYS A 10 -36.05 10.10 -21.94
N GLU A 11 -37.04 9.21 -21.81
CA GLU A 11 -37.25 8.42 -20.60
C GLU A 11 -36.08 7.44 -20.34
N SER A 12 -35.57 6.82 -21.39
CA SER A 12 -34.39 5.95 -21.31
C SER A 12 -33.15 6.73 -20.90
N SER A 13 -32.93 7.93 -21.46
CA SER A 13 -31.81 8.81 -21.10
C SER A 13 -31.88 9.18 -19.62
N THR A 14 -33.03 9.67 -19.15
CA THR A 14 -33.21 10.01 -17.73
C THR A 14 -32.98 8.81 -16.82
N ARG A 15 -33.42 7.62 -17.23
CA ARG A 15 -33.20 6.38 -16.46
C ARG A 15 -31.72 6.00 -16.39
N LEU A 16 -30.99 6.14 -17.50
CA LEU A 16 -29.55 5.92 -17.55
C LEU A 16 -28.79 6.94 -16.69
N ASP A 17 -29.19 8.21 -16.73
CA ASP A 17 -28.59 9.26 -15.91
C ASP A 17 -28.79 8.98 -14.42
N LEU A 18 -30.01 8.61 -14.02
CA LEU A 18 -30.31 8.25 -12.63
C LEU A 18 -29.51 7.02 -12.17
N ALA A 19 -29.40 5.99 -13.01
CA ALA A 19 -28.61 4.80 -12.72
C ALA A 19 -27.11 5.14 -12.61
N ASN A 20 -26.59 6.00 -13.48
CA ASN A 20 -25.20 6.46 -13.42
C ASN A 20 -24.91 7.24 -12.13
N GLU A 21 -25.81 8.13 -11.71
CA GLU A 21 -25.64 8.84 -10.44
C GLU A 21 -25.68 7.89 -9.23
N GLN A 22 -26.56 6.89 -9.25
CA GLN A 22 -26.58 5.85 -8.22
C GLN A 22 -25.28 5.03 -8.17
N LEU A 23 -24.74 4.66 -9.33
CA LEU A 23 -23.45 3.98 -9.43
C LEU A 23 -22.31 4.84 -8.85
N LYS A 24 -22.24 6.13 -9.20
CA LYS A 24 -21.22 7.04 -8.64
C LYS A 24 -21.30 7.16 -7.12
N VAL A 25 -22.51 7.22 -6.57
CA VAL A 25 -22.71 7.26 -5.11
C VAL A 25 -22.22 5.97 -4.46
N HIS A 26 -22.54 4.81 -5.06
CA HIS A 26 -22.08 3.52 -4.57
C HIS A 26 -20.55 3.38 -4.63
N ASP A 27 -19.94 3.75 -5.76
CA ASP A 27 -18.48 3.72 -5.94
C ASP A 27 -17.78 4.60 -4.91
N LYS A 28 -18.31 5.81 -4.66
CA LYS A 28 -17.76 6.71 -3.63
C LYS A 28 -17.84 6.09 -2.23
N MET A 29 -18.99 5.52 -1.86
CA MET A 29 -19.15 4.87 -0.55
C MET A 29 -18.22 3.67 -0.40
N GLN A 30 -18.04 2.87 -1.45
CA GLN A 30 -17.12 1.74 -1.45
C GLN A 30 -15.67 2.21 -1.25
N GLN A 31 -15.25 3.26 -1.95
CA GLN A 31 -13.91 3.84 -1.79
C GLN A 31 -13.68 4.39 -0.36
N GLU A 32 -14.66 5.09 0.20
CA GLU A 32 -14.59 5.60 1.57
C GLU A 32 -14.49 4.46 2.59
N PHE A 33 -15.30 3.41 2.43
CA PHE A 33 -15.24 2.24 3.30
C PHE A 33 -13.87 1.56 3.27
N ILE A 34 -13.31 1.33 2.07
CA ILE A 34 -11.99 0.70 1.93
C ILE A 34 -10.90 1.56 2.56
N ASN A 35 -10.94 2.89 2.35
CA ASN A 35 -9.99 3.81 2.94
C ASN A 35 -10.02 3.77 4.48
N VAL A 36 -11.22 3.85 5.07
CA VAL A 36 -11.38 3.78 6.53
C VAL A 36 -10.87 2.44 7.04
N ALA A 37 -11.27 1.33 6.42
CA ALA A 37 -10.84 0.00 6.85
C ALA A 37 -9.30 -0.15 6.84
N ALA A 38 -8.62 0.32 5.80
CA ALA A 38 -7.16 0.25 5.73
C ALA A 38 -6.48 1.12 6.80
N HIS A 39 -6.96 2.35 7.02
CA HIS A 39 -6.46 3.20 8.11
C HIS A 39 -6.65 2.57 9.49
N GLU A 40 -7.85 2.04 9.77
CA GLU A 40 -8.16 1.35 11.02
C GLU A 40 -7.35 0.08 11.22
N LEU A 41 -6.89 -0.59 10.15
CA LEU A 41 -5.96 -1.72 10.23
C LEU A 41 -4.53 -1.29 10.57
N ARG A 42 -4.10 -0.08 10.16
CA ARG A 42 -2.75 0.41 10.46
C ARG A 42 -2.54 0.58 11.96
N THR A 43 -3.54 1.15 12.64
CA THR A 43 -3.53 1.42 14.09
C THR A 43 -3.19 0.21 14.96
N PRO A 44 -3.79 -0.98 14.78
CA PRO A 44 -3.43 -2.19 15.54
C PRO A 44 -2.16 -2.89 15.01
N ILE A 45 -1.83 -2.80 13.72
CA ILE A 45 -0.61 -3.41 13.17
C ILE A 45 0.65 -2.75 13.75
N GLN A 46 0.64 -1.44 13.91
CA GLN A 46 1.79 -0.68 14.40
C GLN A 46 2.29 -1.10 15.79
N PRO A 47 1.46 -1.18 16.84
CA PRO A 47 1.89 -1.67 18.14
C PRO A 47 2.28 -3.15 18.10
N ILE A 48 1.60 -4.00 17.31
CA ILE A 48 2.01 -5.41 17.13
C ILE A 48 3.44 -5.47 16.60
N LEU A 49 3.76 -4.70 15.57
CA LEU A 49 5.10 -4.66 14.98
C LEU A 49 6.13 -4.11 15.96
N SER A 50 5.89 -2.91 16.50
CA SER A 50 6.82 -2.21 17.40
C SER A 50 7.12 -3.01 18.68
N LEU A 51 6.09 -3.59 19.31
CA LEU A 51 6.27 -4.40 20.52
C LEU A 51 6.96 -5.74 20.20
N SER A 52 6.67 -6.34 19.05
CA SER A 52 7.34 -7.57 18.63
C SER A 52 8.82 -7.33 18.34
N GLU A 53 9.18 -6.23 17.67
CA GLU A 53 10.58 -5.87 17.42
C GLU A 53 11.32 -5.54 18.73
N LEU A 54 10.68 -4.82 19.66
CA LEU A 54 11.22 -4.57 20.99
C LEU A 54 11.44 -5.87 21.78
N LEU A 55 10.46 -6.78 21.79
CA LEU A 55 10.57 -8.06 22.47
C LEU A 55 11.69 -8.91 21.87
N ARG A 56 11.83 -8.90 20.53
CA ARG A 56 12.88 -9.62 19.81
C ARG A 56 14.28 -9.23 20.27
N SER A 57 14.51 -7.94 20.52
CA SER A 57 15.79 -7.43 21.04
C SER A 57 16.16 -7.98 22.42
N LYS A 58 15.18 -8.45 23.21
CA LYS A 58 15.36 -8.88 24.60
C LYS A 58 15.47 -10.40 24.76
N ILE A 59 14.88 -11.17 23.84
CA ILE A 59 14.92 -12.64 23.87
C ILE A 59 16.33 -13.11 23.50
N LYS A 60 16.88 -14.07 24.27
CA LYS A 60 18.15 -14.75 23.96
C LYS A 60 17.95 -16.16 23.39
N ASP A 61 16.83 -16.78 23.70
CA ASP A 61 16.48 -18.11 23.20
C ASP A 61 16.21 -18.07 21.70
N THR A 62 16.90 -18.94 20.95
CA THR A 62 16.83 -18.95 19.48
C THR A 62 15.48 -19.44 18.98
N SER A 63 14.88 -20.42 19.62
CA SER A 63 13.57 -20.96 19.21
C SER A 63 12.44 -19.93 19.36
N GLN A 64 12.45 -19.18 20.47
CA GLN A 64 11.51 -18.08 20.70
C GLN A 64 11.73 -16.92 19.71
N ARG A 65 12.98 -16.63 19.34
CA ARG A 65 13.28 -15.63 18.29
C ARG A 65 12.71 -16.03 16.94
N GLU A 66 12.83 -17.29 16.55
CA GLU A 66 12.29 -17.77 15.26
C GLU A 66 10.77 -17.62 15.18
N LEU A 67 10.05 -17.96 16.26
CA LEU A 67 8.60 -17.74 16.35
C LEU A 67 8.25 -16.26 16.25
N LEU A 68 8.99 -15.39 16.94
CA LEU A 68 8.76 -13.95 16.90
C LEU A 68 9.09 -13.34 15.53
N ASP A 69 10.09 -13.89 14.83
CA ASP A 69 10.42 -13.50 13.46
C ASP A 69 9.29 -13.83 12.49
N VAL A 70 8.58 -14.96 12.69
CA VAL A 70 7.36 -15.26 11.93
C VAL A 70 6.30 -14.19 12.19
N THR A 71 6.07 -13.81 13.45
CA THR A 71 5.10 -12.77 13.81
C THR A 71 5.44 -11.43 13.17
N ILE A 72 6.69 -10.99 13.27
CA ILE A 72 7.16 -9.72 12.69
C ILE A 72 7.00 -9.73 11.17
N ARG A 73 7.40 -10.83 10.49
CA ARG A 73 7.23 -10.94 9.03
C ARG A 73 5.77 -10.84 8.60
N ASN A 74 4.85 -11.44 9.35
CA ASN A 74 3.42 -11.34 9.05
C ASN A 74 2.85 -9.95 9.35
N ALA A 75 3.26 -9.31 10.45
CA ALA A 75 2.87 -7.94 10.75
C ALA A 75 3.34 -6.96 9.65
N LYS A 76 4.59 -7.07 9.17
CA LYS A 76 5.11 -6.29 8.03
C LYS A 76 4.34 -6.58 6.74
N ARG A 77 3.96 -7.84 6.49
CA ARG A 77 3.12 -8.19 5.34
C ARG A 77 1.74 -7.55 5.42
N LEU A 78 1.11 -7.55 6.58
CA LEU A 78 -0.18 -6.89 6.80
C LEU A 78 -0.08 -5.38 6.65
N GLN A 79 0.99 -4.76 7.15
CA GLN A 79 1.25 -3.34 6.96
C GLN A 79 1.31 -2.97 5.47
N ARG A 80 2.12 -3.70 4.68
CA ARG A 80 2.21 -3.51 3.23
C ARG A 80 0.89 -3.72 2.52
N LEU A 81 0.10 -4.71 2.94
CA LEU A 81 -1.22 -4.95 2.36
C LEU A 81 -2.16 -3.76 2.63
N SER A 82 -2.17 -3.25 3.86
CA SER A 82 -2.96 -2.07 4.22
C SER A 82 -2.53 -0.84 3.42
N ASP A 83 -1.22 -0.61 3.29
CA ASP A 83 -0.67 0.51 2.51
C ASP A 83 -1.05 0.41 1.02
N ASN A 84 -0.92 -0.77 0.42
CA ASN A 84 -1.30 -1.01 -0.98
C ASN A 84 -2.80 -0.79 -1.23
N ILE A 85 -3.66 -1.12 -0.26
CA ILE A 85 -5.11 -0.89 -0.36
C ILE A 85 -5.41 0.62 -0.41
N LEU A 86 -4.67 1.44 0.35
CA LEU A 86 -4.83 2.90 0.29
C LEU A 86 -4.32 3.50 -1.02
N ASP A 87 -3.28 2.91 -1.60
CA ASP A 87 -2.72 3.41 -2.85
C ASP A 87 -3.63 3.04 -4.04
N ILE A 88 -4.21 1.85 -4.05
CA ILE A 88 -5.15 1.44 -5.11
C ILE A 88 -6.43 2.28 -5.11
N THR A 89 -6.98 2.60 -3.93
CA THR A 89 -8.18 3.45 -3.84
C THR A 89 -7.92 4.89 -4.31
N LYS A 90 -6.72 5.43 -4.07
CA LYS A 90 -6.31 6.74 -4.63
C LYS A 90 -6.15 6.68 -6.15
N PHE A 91 -5.60 5.58 -6.66
CA PHE A 91 -5.43 5.36 -8.09
C PHE A 91 -6.79 5.24 -8.82
N GLU A 92 -7.68 4.36 -8.35
CA GLU A 92 -9.00 4.12 -8.96
C GLU A 92 -9.93 5.34 -8.90
N SER A 93 -9.79 6.16 -7.86
CA SER A 93 -10.56 7.41 -7.74
C SER A 93 -10.06 8.55 -8.64
N GLY A 94 -8.95 8.35 -9.38
CA GLY A 94 -8.31 9.39 -10.17
C GLY A 94 -7.71 10.52 -9.32
N LYS A 95 -7.61 10.33 -7.99
CA LYS A 95 -7.12 11.33 -7.03
C LYS A 95 -5.61 11.24 -6.79
N LEU A 96 -4.90 10.45 -7.59
CA LEU A 96 -3.44 10.36 -7.53
C LEU A 96 -2.82 11.66 -8.04
N ASN A 97 -2.64 12.63 -7.14
CA ASN A 97 -1.99 13.89 -7.45
C ASN A 97 -0.47 13.69 -7.49
N LEU A 98 0.09 13.55 -8.69
CA LEU A 98 1.53 13.49 -8.87
C LEU A 98 2.13 14.90 -8.73
N SER A 99 2.96 15.11 -7.72
CA SER A 99 3.80 16.30 -7.63
C SER A 99 4.96 16.17 -8.62
N LYS A 100 4.93 16.96 -9.70
CA LYS A 100 6.02 17.02 -10.66
C LYS A 100 6.99 18.11 -10.26
N GLU A 101 8.10 17.72 -9.63
CA GLU A 101 9.16 18.65 -9.23
C GLU A 101 10.53 18.18 -9.71
N ARG A 102 11.49 19.12 -9.75
CA ARG A 102 12.89 18.77 -9.98
C ARG A 102 13.44 18.18 -8.69
N PHE A 103 13.94 16.96 -8.75
CA PHE A 103 14.59 16.29 -7.63
C PHE A 103 15.99 15.81 -8.02
N ASN A 104 16.83 15.57 -7.01
CA ASN A 104 18.17 15.05 -7.20
C ASN A 104 18.13 13.51 -7.20
N LEU A 105 18.26 12.92 -8.38
CA LEU A 105 18.24 11.46 -8.53
C LEU A 105 19.35 10.75 -7.74
N ILE A 106 20.53 11.37 -7.60
CA ILE A 106 21.66 10.76 -6.88
C ILE A 106 21.35 10.67 -5.38
N GLU A 107 20.79 11.74 -4.82
CA GLU A 107 20.37 11.80 -3.41
C GLU A 107 19.28 10.77 -3.14
N GLU A 108 18.30 10.66 -4.04
CA GLU A 108 17.20 9.71 -3.87
C GLU A 108 17.68 8.26 -3.90
N ILE A 109 18.62 7.92 -4.80
CA ILE A 109 19.25 6.60 -4.85
C ILE A 109 20.04 6.32 -3.55
N GLN A 110 20.70 7.32 -2.98
CA GLN A 110 21.42 7.17 -1.72
C GLN A 110 20.48 6.90 -0.55
N ASN A 111 19.36 7.63 -0.47
CA ASN A 111 18.32 7.44 0.55
C ASN A 111 17.76 6.01 0.51
N VAL A 112 17.40 5.53 -0.68
CA VAL A 112 16.91 4.15 -0.85
C VAL A 112 17.97 3.12 -0.41
N ASN A 113 19.24 3.35 -0.73
CA ASN A 113 20.32 2.45 -0.33
C ASN A 113 20.56 2.45 1.19
N SER A 114 20.43 3.59 1.87
CA SER A 114 20.49 3.64 3.33
C SER A 114 19.34 2.89 3.99
N ASP A 115 18.12 3.02 3.45
CA ASP A 115 16.92 2.38 3.99
C ASP A 115 16.99 0.84 3.87
N ILE A 116 17.46 0.33 2.74
CA ILE A 116 17.63 -1.13 2.53
C ILE A 116 18.69 -1.70 3.48
N ARG A 117 19.76 -0.94 3.75
CA ARG A 117 20.86 -1.38 4.64
C ARG A 117 20.46 -1.42 6.10
N THR A 118 19.58 -0.54 6.56
CA THR A 118 19.10 -0.54 7.95
C THR A 118 18.10 -1.67 8.22
N GLU A 119 17.35 -2.11 7.21
CA GLU A 119 16.43 -3.26 7.33
C GLU A 119 17.13 -4.63 7.32
N THR A 120 18.38 -4.72 6.85
CA THR A 120 19.17 -5.95 6.81
C THR A 120 20.52 -5.82 7.54
N PRO A 121 20.55 -5.92 8.89
CA PRO A 121 21.80 -5.90 9.65
C PRO A 121 22.78 -7.02 9.25
N GLU A 122 22.30 -8.11 8.65
CA GLU A 122 23.12 -9.23 8.19
C GLU A 122 24.00 -8.92 6.98
N ALA A 123 23.69 -7.88 6.19
CA ALA A 123 24.54 -7.49 5.05
C ALA A 123 25.79 -6.71 5.49
N ALA A 124 25.71 -5.97 6.60
CA ALA A 124 26.85 -5.20 7.13
C ALA A 124 27.98 -6.10 7.68
N ALA A 125 27.66 -7.35 8.08
CA ALA A 125 28.64 -8.30 8.60
C ALA A 125 29.43 -9.05 7.51
N LYS A 126 29.06 -8.92 6.23
CA LYS A 126 29.77 -9.54 5.08
C LYS A 126 30.49 -8.53 4.19
N GLY A 127 30.83 -7.37 4.73
CA GLY A 127 31.70 -6.38 4.10
C GLY A 127 33.19 -6.73 4.24
N SER A 128 33.66 -7.78 3.57
CA SER A 128 35.04 -7.81 3.08
C SER A 128 35.14 -8.77 1.89
N SER A 129 35.44 -8.19 0.73
CA SER A 129 35.80 -8.84 -0.54
C SER A 129 34.66 -9.53 -1.30
N ASP A 130 33.88 -8.75 -2.07
CA ASP A 130 33.82 -8.85 -3.54
C ASP A 130 32.55 -8.14 -4.06
N SER A 131 32.70 -6.85 -4.38
CA SER A 131 31.65 -6.01 -4.94
C SER A 131 31.47 -6.32 -6.44
N ARG A 132 30.96 -7.50 -6.78
CA ARG A 132 30.47 -7.81 -8.13
C ARG A 132 29.00 -8.13 -8.07
N ILE A 133 28.18 -7.10 -8.29
CA ILE A 133 26.77 -7.28 -8.63
C ILE A 133 26.75 -7.92 -10.02
N LEU A 134 26.70 -9.25 -10.07
CA LEU A 134 26.46 -10.01 -11.29
C LEU A 134 24.98 -9.89 -11.65
N PHE A 135 24.64 -8.91 -12.47
CA PHE A 135 23.41 -8.98 -13.27
C PHE A 135 23.60 -10.09 -14.30
N ARG A 136 22.95 -11.22 -14.09
CA ARG A 136 22.82 -12.27 -15.10
C ARG A 136 21.49 -12.04 -15.80
N PHE A 137 21.54 -11.69 -17.09
CA PHE A 137 20.41 -11.86 -17.99
C PHE A 137 20.11 -13.36 -18.16
#